data_AF-A0A7J4DFA0-F1
#
_entry.id   AF-A0A7J4DFA0-F1
#
_cell.length_a   1.000
_cell.length_b   1.000
_cell.length_c   1.000
_cell.angle_alpha   90.00
_cell.angle_beta   90.00
_cell.angle_gamma   90.00
#
_symmetry.space_group_name_H-M   'P 1'
#
loop_
_entity.id
_entity.type
_entity.pdbx_description
1 polymer ?
#
loop_
_entity_poly.entity_id
_entity_poly.type
_entity_poly.pdbx_seq_one_letter_code
_entity_poly.pdbx_strand_id
1 'polypeptide(L)'
;MANRIIWFTGLSGAGKTSIAIAAAERYGCEVLDGDTIRDFFSNKDFSHEGRERHLLGIARMAKMISKHTHVLCSFITPYENVREKILEILPDNTIMVHISTSLEVCEKRDAKGLYAKARSGEISNFTGISDPFDEPKCAHISLDSSGEAGKSVDQLVDQLAHLFEKPKAVLLPGRWQPLHLGHEWLIQRELDQGSRVVIGIRDTPITEADPFSADVRKRMIEHRYAGEDVETLIMPDIEAISYGRKVGYQVREADDIPSELFSVSATGVRGGNHANVSAKVMEFMIQEGIWDDE
;
A
#
# COMPACT_ATOMS: atom_id res chain seq x y z
N MET A 1 2.63 -7.56 -2.65
CA MET A 1 3.08 -7.02 -1.33
C MET A 1 1.92 -6.37 -0.57
N ALA A 2 1.77 -6.69 0.72
CA ALA A 2 0.77 -6.05 1.57
C ALA A 2 1.13 -4.58 1.86
N ASN A 3 0.15 -3.68 1.80
CA ASN A 3 0.37 -2.30 2.20
C ASN A 3 0.78 -2.24 3.68
N ARG A 4 1.54 -1.21 4.02
CA ARG A 4 2.05 -0.99 5.38
C ARG A 4 1.28 0.13 6.05
N ILE A 5 1.20 0.03 7.37
CA ILE A 5 0.80 1.14 8.23
C ILE A 5 2.07 1.69 8.86
N ILE A 6 2.29 2.99 8.74
CA ILE A 6 3.40 3.69 9.35
C ILE A 6 2.81 4.61 10.40
N TRP A 7 3.09 4.31 11.65
CA TRP A 7 2.56 5.03 12.80
C TRP A 7 3.61 5.97 13.37
N PHE A 8 3.49 7.26 13.08
CA PHE A 8 4.32 8.30 13.66
C PHE A 8 3.87 8.64 15.07
N THR A 9 4.80 8.56 16.04
CA THR A 9 4.63 8.99 17.43
C THR A 9 5.69 10.03 17.79
N GLY A 10 5.40 10.93 18.73
CA GLY A 10 6.31 12.03 19.08
C GLY A 10 5.55 13.23 19.65
N LEU A 11 6.29 14.19 20.23
CA LEU A 11 5.74 15.40 20.84
C LEU A 11 4.93 16.27 19.86
N SER A 12 4.06 17.12 20.40
CA SER A 12 3.40 18.17 19.60
C SER A 12 4.48 19.05 18.95
N GLY A 13 4.34 19.41 17.68
CA GLY A 13 5.38 20.21 16.98
C GLY A 13 6.65 19.45 16.57
N ALA A 14 6.75 18.13 16.84
CA ALA A 14 7.91 17.32 16.43
C ALA A 14 8.05 17.14 14.90
N GLY A 15 7.02 17.47 14.10
CA GLY A 15 7.07 17.38 12.64
C GLY A 15 6.48 16.10 12.03
N LYS A 16 5.77 15.29 12.82
CA LYS A 16 5.06 14.06 12.36
C LYS A 16 4.20 14.30 11.11
N THR A 17 3.28 15.27 11.19
CA THR A 17 2.34 15.57 10.10
C THR A 17 3.05 16.06 8.84
N SER A 18 4.11 16.86 8.97
CA SER A 18 4.91 17.32 7.82
C SER A 18 5.57 16.16 7.08
N ILE A 19 6.17 15.22 7.82
CA ILE A 19 6.80 14.01 7.25
C ILE A 19 5.73 13.10 6.62
N ALA A 20 4.61 12.90 7.31
CA ALA A 20 3.51 12.08 6.81
C ALA A 20 2.94 12.62 5.49
N ILE A 21 2.67 13.93 5.40
CA ILE A 21 2.15 14.56 4.18
C ILE A 21 3.16 14.46 3.03
N ALA A 22 4.43 14.80 3.28
CA ALA A 22 5.46 14.72 2.23
C ALA A 22 5.67 13.28 1.72
N ALA A 23 5.61 12.28 2.60
CA ALA A 23 5.65 10.88 2.20
C ALA A 23 4.40 10.47 1.40
N ALA A 24 3.20 10.90 1.82
CA ALA A 24 1.97 10.62 1.09
C ALA A 24 1.96 11.22 -0.32
N GLU A 25 2.42 12.47 -0.48
CA GLU A 25 2.54 13.12 -1.79
C GLU A 25 3.53 12.38 -2.70
N ARG A 26 4.63 11.88 -2.14
CA ARG A 26 5.69 11.19 -2.91
C ARG A 26 5.31 9.76 -3.29
N TYR A 27 4.61 9.04 -2.41
CA TYR A 27 4.39 7.60 -2.56
C TYR A 27 2.90 7.19 -2.73
N GLY A 28 1.98 8.15 -2.76
CA GLY A 28 0.55 7.88 -2.97
C GLY A 28 -0.08 7.13 -1.80
N CYS A 29 0.01 7.69 -0.59
CA CYS A 29 -0.50 7.07 0.65
C CYS A 29 -1.67 7.86 1.24
N GLU A 30 -2.48 7.21 2.08
CA GLU A 30 -3.52 7.88 2.87
C GLU A 30 -2.96 8.35 4.21
N VAL A 31 -3.34 9.55 4.65
CA VAL A 31 -2.89 10.14 5.93
C VAL A 31 -4.04 10.20 6.93
N LEU A 32 -3.84 9.62 8.11
CA LEU A 32 -4.70 9.82 9.28
C LEU A 32 -3.99 10.75 10.25
N ASP A 33 -4.37 12.03 10.25
CA ASP A 33 -3.80 13.04 11.14
C ASP A 33 -4.65 13.29 12.39
N GLY A 34 -3.98 13.49 13.52
CA GLY A 34 -4.60 13.72 14.82
C GLY A 34 -5.59 14.88 14.86
N ASP A 35 -5.34 15.98 14.17
CA ASP A 35 -6.24 17.13 14.17
C ASP A 35 -7.45 16.86 13.28
N THR A 36 -7.22 16.36 12.06
CA THR A 36 -8.29 16.04 11.09
C THR A 36 -9.26 15.01 11.65
N ILE A 37 -8.74 13.94 12.24
CA ILE A 37 -9.58 12.86 12.79
C ILE A 37 -10.33 13.30 14.04
N ARG A 38 -9.72 14.15 14.89
CA ARG A 38 -10.43 14.69 16.07
C ARG A 38 -11.58 15.60 15.67
N ASP A 39 -11.37 16.45 14.67
CA ASP A 39 -12.42 17.31 14.13
C ASP A 39 -13.58 16.48 13.54
N PHE A 40 -13.25 15.47 12.72
CA PHE A 40 -14.22 14.55 12.13
C PHE A 40 -15.13 13.88 13.18
N PHE A 41 -14.56 13.44 14.30
CA PHE A 41 -15.33 12.81 15.39
C PHE A 41 -15.86 13.80 16.43
N SER A 42 -15.57 15.10 16.31
CA SER A 42 -15.87 16.11 17.32
C SER A 42 -15.45 15.69 18.74
N ASN A 43 -14.33 14.96 18.85
CA ASN A 43 -13.91 14.34 20.11
C ASN A 43 -13.21 15.36 21.03
N LYS A 44 -13.86 15.71 22.14
CA LYS A 44 -13.34 16.63 23.17
C LYS A 44 -12.83 15.92 24.42
N ASP A 45 -12.79 14.59 24.44
CA ASP A 45 -12.27 13.84 25.58
C ASP A 45 -10.74 13.74 25.51
N PHE A 46 -10.09 14.50 26.38
CA PHE A 46 -8.63 14.53 26.53
C PHE A 46 -8.13 13.76 27.76
N SER A 47 -9.00 13.02 28.45
CA SER A 47 -8.59 12.12 29.52
C SER A 47 -7.67 11.02 29.00
N HIS A 48 -6.92 10.37 29.89
CA HIS A 48 -6.06 9.23 29.54
C HIS A 48 -6.86 8.13 28.82
N GLU A 49 -8.00 7.73 29.40
CA GLU A 49 -8.89 6.69 28.86
C GLU A 49 -9.54 7.11 27.53
N GLY A 50 -9.93 8.37 27.40
CA GLY A 50 -10.48 8.94 26.17
C GLY A 50 -9.47 8.93 25.03
N ARG A 51 -8.21 9.30 25.33
CA ARG A 51 -7.10 9.25 24.36
C ARG A 51 -6.81 7.82 23.94
N GLU A 52 -6.69 6.89 24.89
CA GLU A 52 -6.48 5.47 24.59
C GLU A 52 -7.58 4.95 23.66
N ARG A 53 -8.84 5.10 24.05
CA ARG A 53 -9.99 4.61 23.26
C ARG A 53 -9.99 5.19 21.84
N HIS A 54 -9.70 6.48 21.71
CA HIS A 54 -9.62 7.16 20.42
C HIS A 54 -8.51 6.57 19.53
N LEU A 55 -7.30 6.39 20.08
CA LEU A 55 -6.16 5.85 19.35
C LEU A 55 -6.35 4.39 18.93
N LEU A 56 -6.94 3.56 19.82
CA LEU A 56 -7.27 2.16 19.48
C LEU A 56 -8.37 2.08 18.40
N GLY A 57 -9.33 3.01 18.40
CA GLY A 57 -10.32 3.13 17.34
C GLY A 57 -9.69 3.49 15.99
N ILE A 58 -8.75 4.44 15.99
CA ILE A 58 -7.98 4.81 14.79
C ILE A 58 -7.14 3.64 14.29
N ALA A 59 -6.50 2.86 15.17
CA ALA A 59 -5.76 1.67 14.76
C ALA A 59 -6.65 0.68 13.98
N ARG A 60 -7.89 0.45 14.44
CA ARG A 60 -8.85 -0.40 13.70
C ARG A 60 -9.22 0.19 12.34
N MET A 61 -9.41 1.51 12.26
CA MET A 61 -9.67 2.20 10.98
C MET A 61 -8.48 2.09 10.03
N ALA A 62 -7.26 2.35 10.50
CA ALA A 62 -6.03 2.22 9.72
C ALA A 62 -5.86 0.81 9.17
N LYS A 63 -6.15 -0.22 9.98
CA LYS A 63 -6.16 -1.63 9.54
C LYS A 63 -7.13 -1.87 8.38
N MET A 64 -8.32 -1.28 8.40
CA MET A 64 -9.28 -1.41 7.30
C MET A 64 -8.79 -0.72 6.02
N ILE A 65 -8.30 0.52 6.13
CA ILE A 65 -7.81 1.30 4.98
C ILE A 65 -6.55 0.65 4.37
N SER A 66 -5.71 0.04 5.21
CA SER A 66 -4.47 -0.63 4.77
C SER A 66 -4.69 -1.81 3.82
N LYS A 67 -5.92 -2.29 3.66
CA LYS A 67 -6.25 -3.29 2.64
C LYS A 67 -6.12 -2.75 1.21
N HIS A 68 -6.14 -1.43 1.04
CA HIS A 68 -6.21 -0.79 -0.27
C HIS A 68 -4.99 0.10 -0.57
N THR A 69 -4.35 0.66 0.45
CA THR A 69 -3.22 1.59 0.28
C THR A 69 -2.33 1.63 1.53
N HIS A 70 -1.13 2.20 1.42
CA HIS A 70 -0.31 2.51 2.58
C HIS A 70 -0.99 3.59 3.44
N VAL A 71 -0.92 3.45 4.77
CA VAL A 71 -1.57 4.38 5.70
C VAL A 71 -0.52 5.01 6.62
N LEU A 72 -0.51 6.34 6.67
CA LEU A 72 0.38 7.15 7.48
C LEU A 72 -0.40 7.75 8.64
N CYS A 73 -0.19 7.22 9.84
CA CYS A 73 -0.86 7.67 11.06
C CYS A 73 0.01 8.70 11.79
N SER A 74 -0.43 9.95 11.92
CA SER A 74 0.29 11.02 12.62
C SER A 74 -0.39 11.35 13.95
N PHE A 75 0.06 10.71 15.04
CA PHE A 75 -0.53 10.88 16.37
C PHE A 75 0.54 11.09 17.44
N ILE A 76 0.18 11.72 18.57
CA ILE A 76 1.14 11.88 19.66
C ILE A 76 1.45 10.51 20.28
N THR A 77 0.43 9.70 20.55
CA THR A 77 0.53 8.37 21.21
C THR A 77 1.54 8.34 22.35
N PRO A 78 1.30 9.11 23.45
CA PRO A 78 2.33 9.39 24.44
C PRO A 78 2.69 8.21 25.36
N TYR A 79 1.79 7.25 25.54
CA TYR A 79 1.95 6.16 26.51
C TYR A 79 2.45 4.87 25.84
N GLU A 80 3.46 4.23 26.42
CA GLU A 80 4.07 3.03 25.83
C GLU A 80 3.09 1.86 25.73
N ASN A 81 2.33 1.61 26.78
CA ASN A 81 1.32 0.55 26.82
C ASN A 81 0.24 0.72 25.73
N VAL A 82 -0.07 1.97 25.34
CA VAL A 82 -1.03 2.24 24.26
C VAL A 82 -0.39 1.96 22.90
N ARG A 83 0.90 2.28 22.71
CA ARG A 83 1.62 1.94 21.48
C ARG A 83 1.71 0.42 21.28
N GLU A 84 1.99 -0.34 22.34
CA GLU A 84 1.99 -1.81 22.31
C GLU A 84 0.61 -2.36 21.91
N LYS A 85 -0.48 -1.89 22.55
CA LYS A 85 -1.86 -2.27 22.19
C LYS A 85 -2.22 -1.92 20.75
N ILE A 86 -1.72 -0.80 20.23
CA ILE A 86 -1.91 -0.44 18.81
C ILE A 86 -1.23 -1.48 17.92
N LEU A 87 0.03 -1.85 18.21
CA LEU A 87 0.74 -2.87 17.44
C LEU A 87 0.06 -4.24 17.49
N GLU A 88 -0.56 -4.62 18.62
CA GLU A 88 -1.37 -5.85 18.74
C GLU A 88 -2.62 -5.83 17.83
N ILE A 89 -3.20 -4.65 17.57
CA ILE A 89 -4.37 -4.49 16.69
C ILE A 89 -3.94 -4.57 15.22
N LEU A 90 -2.83 -3.92 14.89
CA LEU A 90 -2.38 -3.70 13.52
C LEU A 90 -1.68 -4.97 12.94
N PRO A 91 -1.51 -5.06 11.62
CA PRO A 91 -0.78 -6.18 11.01
C PRO A 91 0.71 -6.17 11.36
N ASP A 92 1.36 -7.34 11.36
CA ASP A 92 2.77 -7.53 11.73
C ASP A 92 3.77 -6.69 10.92
N ASN A 93 3.40 -6.27 9.70
CA ASN A 93 4.24 -5.41 8.85
C ASN A 93 4.11 -3.91 9.14
N THR A 94 3.47 -3.54 10.25
CA THR A 94 3.31 -2.15 10.73
C THR A 94 4.63 -1.61 11.27
N ILE A 95 4.92 -0.35 10.97
CA ILE A 95 6.14 0.32 11.41
C ILE A 95 5.78 1.48 12.36
N MET A 96 6.15 1.34 13.63
CA MET A 96 6.12 2.44 14.60
C MET A 96 7.36 3.32 14.42
N VAL A 97 7.16 4.60 14.09
CA VAL A 97 8.21 5.59 13.85
C VAL A 97 8.16 6.66 14.94
N HIS A 98 9.21 6.74 15.76
CA HIS A 98 9.37 7.81 16.74
C HIS A 98 10.00 9.04 16.08
N ILE A 99 9.31 10.17 16.08
CA ILE A 99 9.90 11.47 15.74
C ILE A 99 10.49 12.08 17.02
N SER A 100 11.78 11.80 17.25
CA SER A 100 12.53 12.05 18.49
C SER A 100 13.01 13.49 18.66
N THR A 101 12.25 14.45 18.12
CA THR A 101 12.58 15.88 18.26
C THR A 101 12.42 16.31 19.71
N SER A 102 13.43 16.97 20.27
CA SER A 102 13.43 17.35 21.69
C SER A 102 12.30 18.30 22.05
N LEU A 103 11.93 18.32 23.33
CA LEU A 103 10.91 19.21 23.86
C LEU A 103 11.28 20.68 23.63
N GLU A 104 12.53 21.06 23.83
CA GLU A 104 13.02 22.43 23.65
C GLU A 104 12.84 22.91 22.20
N VAL A 105 13.13 22.03 21.22
CA VAL A 105 12.92 22.36 19.80
C VAL A 105 11.42 22.48 19.49
N CYS A 106 10.60 21.58 20.03
CA CYS A 106 9.15 21.62 19.86
C CYS A 106 8.54 22.89 20.47
N GLU A 107 8.94 23.27 21.68
CA GLU A 107 8.55 24.50 22.36
C GLU A 107 9.01 25.75 21.61
N LYS A 108 10.22 25.74 21.06
CA LYS A 108 10.73 26.86 20.25
C LYS A 108 9.91 27.04 18.97
N ARG A 109 9.44 25.95 18.36
CA ARG A 109 8.61 26.00 17.14
C ARG A 109 7.21 26.52 17.43
N ASP A 110 6.60 26.04 18.51
CA ASP A 110 5.22 26.30 18.97
C ASP A 110 4.24 26.79 17.89
N ALA A 111 4.16 26.06 16.77
CA ALA A 111 3.48 26.53 15.57
C ALA A 111 1.97 26.81 15.78
N LYS A 112 1.40 26.28 16.87
CA LYS A 112 -0.01 26.41 17.23
C LYS A 112 -0.23 27.23 18.52
N GLY A 113 0.83 27.75 19.15
CA GLY A 113 0.76 28.45 20.43
C GLY A 113 0.30 27.58 21.60
N LEU A 114 0.40 26.25 21.47
CA LEU A 114 -0.12 25.30 22.47
C LEU A 114 0.84 25.15 23.64
N TYR A 115 2.16 25.24 23.40
CA TYR A 115 3.14 25.19 24.46
C TYR A 115 3.07 26.43 25.35
N ALA A 116 2.93 27.63 24.77
CA ALA A 116 2.74 28.86 25.53
C ALA A 116 1.50 28.77 26.45
N LYS A 117 0.38 28.28 25.92
CA LYS A 117 -0.87 28.08 26.69
C LYS A 117 -0.75 26.99 27.76
N ALA A 118 0.00 25.93 27.50
CA ALA A 118 0.28 24.90 28.50
C ALA A 118 1.15 25.44 29.65
N ARG A 119 2.17 26.25 29.32
CA ARG A 119 3.05 26.90 30.31
C ARG A 119 2.32 27.97 31.14
N SER A 120 1.33 28.67 30.57
CA SER A 120 0.48 29.61 31.30
C SER A 120 -0.61 28.93 32.15
N GLY A 121 -0.81 27.63 31.99
CA GLY A 121 -1.84 26.86 32.70
C GLY A 121 -3.23 26.93 32.06
N GLU A 122 -3.38 27.56 30.89
CA GLU A 122 -4.65 27.61 30.14
C GLU A 122 -5.03 26.23 29.57
N ILE A 123 -4.05 25.37 29.29
CA ILE A 123 -4.26 23.98 28.84
C ILE A 123 -3.69 23.02 29.89
N SER A 124 -4.56 22.22 30.50
CA SER A 124 -4.18 21.11 31.37
C SER A 124 -3.92 19.82 30.57
N ASN A 125 -3.18 18.89 31.19
CA ASN A 125 -2.84 17.58 30.61
C ASN A 125 -2.14 17.66 29.25
N PHE A 126 -1.24 18.62 29.07
CA PHE A 126 -0.52 18.80 27.82
C PHE A 126 0.76 17.94 27.79
N THR A 127 0.85 17.06 26.80
CA THR A 127 1.95 16.09 26.66
C THR A 127 3.32 16.78 26.59
N GLY A 128 4.26 16.33 27.42
CA GLY A 128 5.60 16.90 27.58
C GLY A 128 5.69 18.06 28.58
N ILE A 129 4.56 18.59 29.07
CA ILE A 129 4.51 19.68 30.05
C ILE A 129 3.85 19.21 31.36
N SER A 130 2.56 18.91 31.30
CA SER A 130 1.74 18.50 32.46
C SER A 130 1.21 17.06 32.36
N ASP A 131 1.47 16.38 31.25
CA ASP A 131 1.18 14.98 30.98
C ASP A 131 2.43 14.33 30.36
N PRO A 132 2.80 13.08 30.72
CA PRO A 132 4.06 12.48 30.27
C PRO A 132 4.07 12.14 28.77
N PHE A 133 5.27 11.97 28.24
CA PHE A 133 5.54 11.26 26.99
C PHE A 133 6.56 10.17 27.32
N ASP A 134 6.13 8.92 27.30
CA ASP A 134 7.01 7.78 27.55
C ASP A 134 7.95 7.61 26.36
N GLU A 135 9.23 7.37 26.61
CA GLU A 135 10.19 7.06 25.54
C GLU A 135 9.75 5.77 24.81
N PRO A 136 9.54 5.79 23.48
CA PRO A 136 9.03 4.63 22.74
C PRO A 136 10.02 3.46 22.71
N LYS A 137 9.69 2.34 23.36
CA LYS A 137 10.52 1.12 23.35
C LYS A 137 10.15 0.20 22.18
N CYS A 138 8.88 0.20 21.79
CA CYS A 138 8.35 -0.52 20.64
C CYS A 138 8.56 0.20 19.28
N ALA A 139 9.31 1.31 19.25
CA ALA A 139 9.62 1.99 17.99
C ALA A 139 10.57 1.16 17.12
N HIS A 140 10.23 1.03 15.85
CA HIS A 140 11.04 0.32 14.85
C HIS A 140 12.08 1.26 14.22
N ILE A 141 11.72 2.54 14.09
CA ILE A 141 12.55 3.59 13.51
C ILE A 141 12.47 4.82 14.40
N SER A 142 13.58 5.53 14.56
CA SER A 142 13.63 6.84 15.22
C SER A 142 14.17 7.87 14.22
N LEU A 143 13.46 8.99 14.08
CA LEU A 143 13.81 10.10 13.19
C LEU A 143 13.93 11.39 13.98
N ASP A 144 15.10 12.02 13.90
CA ASP A 144 15.34 13.33 14.48
C ASP A 144 14.93 14.43 13.48
N SER A 145 13.89 15.17 13.81
CA SER A 145 13.39 16.30 13.02
C SER A 145 13.74 17.63 13.69
N SER A 146 14.95 17.77 14.24
CA SER A 146 15.47 19.02 14.82
C SER A 146 15.67 20.13 13.77
N GLY A 147 15.85 19.78 12.50
CA GLY A 147 16.12 20.73 11.41
C GLY A 147 17.62 21.08 11.25
N GLU A 148 18.50 20.32 11.89
CA GLU A 148 19.94 20.38 11.62
C GLU A 148 20.27 19.89 10.20
N ALA A 149 21.51 20.12 9.74
CA ALA A 149 21.96 19.66 8.44
C ALA A 149 21.77 18.13 8.30
N GLY A 150 21.10 17.68 7.24
CA GLY A 150 20.77 16.26 7.05
C GLY A 150 19.40 15.83 7.59
N LYS A 151 18.65 16.74 8.23
CA LYS A 151 17.36 16.47 8.87
C LYS A 151 16.22 17.30 8.29
N SER A 152 16.28 17.61 6.99
CA SER A 152 15.12 18.19 6.29
C SER A 152 13.99 17.18 6.15
N VAL A 153 12.76 17.64 5.93
CA VAL A 153 11.61 16.74 5.71
C VAL A 153 11.90 15.76 4.57
N ASP A 154 12.43 16.24 3.44
CA ASP A 154 12.76 15.37 2.30
C ASP A 154 13.77 14.28 2.67
N GLN A 155 14.82 14.63 3.42
CA GLN A 155 15.85 13.67 3.83
C GLN A 155 15.31 12.63 4.82
N LEU A 156 14.37 13.03 5.69
CA LEU A 156 13.69 12.11 6.60
C LEU A 156 12.73 11.19 5.85
N VAL A 157 12.04 11.71 4.82
CA VAL A 157 11.21 10.89 3.93
C VAL A 157 12.06 9.90 3.12
N ASP A 158 13.25 10.31 2.66
CA ASP A 158 14.19 9.44 1.95
C ASP A 158 14.64 8.24 2.81
N GLN A 159 14.82 8.44 4.12
CA GLN A 159 15.13 7.34 5.05
C GLN A 159 13.99 6.31 5.13
N LEU A 160 12.75 6.72 4.88
CA LEU A 160 11.57 5.86 4.88
C LEU A 160 11.26 5.27 3.49
N ALA A 161 12.01 5.62 2.44
CA ALA A 161 11.71 5.22 1.05
C ALA A 161 11.53 3.69 0.90
N HIS A 162 12.41 2.91 1.52
CA HIS A 162 12.37 1.44 1.52
C HIS A 162 11.07 0.84 2.10
N LEU A 163 10.31 1.62 2.88
CA LEU A 163 9.01 1.20 3.40
C LEU A 163 7.89 1.27 2.34
N PHE A 164 8.08 2.06 1.29
CA PHE A 164 7.12 2.30 0.22
C PHE A 164 7.51 1.63 -1.11
N GLU A 165 8.79 1.28 -1.26
CA GLU A 165 9.28 0.64 -2.47
C GLU A 165 8.57 -0.70 -2.72
N LYS A 166 7.80 -0.75 -3.81
CA LYS A 166 7.31 -2.01 -4.36
C LYS A 166 8.51 -2.83 -4.85
N PRO A 167 8.52 -4.16 -4.65
CA PRO A 167 9.59 -5.00 -5.14
C PRO A 167 9.58 -4.94 -6.67
N LYS A 168 10.74 -5.20 -7.27
CA LYS A 168 10.84 -5.41 -8.71
C LYS A 168 9.81 -6.45 -9.13
N ALA A 169 9.13 -6.17 -10.22
CA ALA A 169 8.13 -7.06 -10.78
C ALA A 169 8.49 -7.47 -12.20
N VAL A 170 7.95 -8.61 -12.60
CA VAL A 170 7.99 -9.09 -13.98
C VAL A 170 6.76 -8.57 -14.69
N LEU A 171 6.96 -7.77 -15.73
CA LEU A 171 5.88 -7.28 -16.58
C LEU A 171 5.58 -8.30 -17.67
N LEU A 172 4.35 -8.77 -17.73
CA LEU A 172 3.82 -9.59 -18.82
C LEU A 172 2.76 -8.76 -19.58
N PRO A 173 3.12 -8.12 -20.70
CA PRO A 173 2.16 -7.41 -21.54
C PRO A 173 1.50 -8.36 -22.54
N GLY A 174 0.18 -8.24 -22.75
CA GLY A 174 -0.53 -9.14 -23.63
C GLY A 174 -1.99 -8.74 -23.88
N ARG A 175 -2.64 -9.47 -24.79
CA ARG A 175 -4.08 -9.36 -25.02
C ARG A 175 -4.90 -10.15 -24.00
N TRP A 176 -4.40 -11.28 -23.50
CA TRP A 176 -5.00 -12.11 -22.45
C TRP A 176 -6.44 -12.56 -22.74
N GLN A 177 -6.70 -13.14 -23.92
CA GLN A 177 -8.07 -13.38 -24.34
C GLN A 177 -8.34 -14.74 -25.02
N PRO A 178 -9.11 -15.65 -24.39
CA PRO A 178 -9.29 -15.74 -22.94
C PRO A 178 -7.96 -16.08 -22.24
N LEU A 179 -7.94 -15.98 -20.91
CA LEU A 179 -6.84 -16.51 -20.13
C LEU A 179 -6.87 -18.04 -20.23
N HIS A 180 -5.84 -18.65 -20.79
CA HIS A 180 -5.76 -20.09 -21.05
C HIS A 180 -4.52 -20.69 -20.38
N LEU A 181 -4.41 -22.02 -20.35
CA LEU A 181 -3.34 -22.71 -19.61
C LEU A 181 -1.92 -22.27 -20.01
N GLY A 182 -1.65 -22.00 -21.29
CA GLY A 182 -0.37 -21.42 -21.72
C GLY A 182 -0.06 -20.04 -21.11
N HIS A 183 -1.05 -19.15 -21.01
CA HIS A 183 -0.89 -17.87 -20.31
C HIS A 183 -0.65 -18.08 -18.81
N GLU A 184 -1.43 -18.98 -18.20
CA GLU A 184 -1.31 -19.27 -16.78
C GLU A 184 0.06 -19.86 -16.43
N TRP A 185 0.62 -20.70 -17.29
CA TRP A 185 1.96 -21.26 -17.12
C TRP A 185 3.03 -20.16 -17.08
N LEU A 186 2.96 -19.17 -17.97
CA LEU A 186 3.90 -18.04 -17.99
C LEU A 186 3.85 -17.23 -16.68
N ILE A 187 2.64 -16.95 -16.20
CA ILE A 187 2.43 -16.21 -14.96
C ILE A 187 2.89 -17.04 -13.76
N GLN A 188 2.48 -18.31 -13.69
CA GLN A 188 2.76 -19.22 -12.58
C GLN A 188 4.26 -19.47 -12.43
N ARG A 189 4.99 -19.63 -13.54
CA ARG A 189 6.45 -19.79 -13.51
C ARG A 189 7.15 -18.65 -12.76
N GLU A 190 6.72 -17.42 -12.97
CA GLU A 190 7.31 -16.26 -12.31
C GLU A 190 6.92 -16.19 -10.83
N LEU A 191 5.66 -16.52 -10.51
CA LEU A 191 5.18 -16.63 -9.13
C LEU A 191 5.91 -17.72 -8.34
N ASP A 192 6.17 -18.88 -8.97
CA ASP A 192 6.91 -20.00 -8.36
C ASP A 192 8.37 -19.63 -8.05
N GLN A 193 8.93 -18.67 -8.78
CA GLN A 193 10.25 -18.07 -8.49
C GLN A 193 10.20 -16.99 -7.39
N GLY A 194 9.02 -16.73 -6.81
CA GLY A 194 8.80 -15.70 -5.81
C GLY A 194 8.75 -14.28 -6.39
N SER A 195 8.62 -14.14 -7.71
CA SER A 195 8.54 -12.82 -8.35
C SER A 195 7.14 -12.25 -8.20
N ARG A 196 7.05 -10.94 -7.91
CA ARG A 196 5.83 -10.18 -8.13
C ARG A 196 5.56 -10.08 -9.63
N VAL A 197 4.34 -10.36 -10.06
CA VAL A 197 3.95 -10.29 -11.48
C VAL A 197 3.03 -9.11 -11.72
N VAL A 198 3.31 -8.36 -12.78
CA VAL A 198 2.43 -7.29 -13.28
C VAL A 198 1.93 -7.71 -14.66
N ILE A 199 0.61 -7.85 -14.80
CA ILE A 199 -0.03 -8.22 -16.06
C ILE A 199 -0.55 -6.95 -16.73
N GLY A 200 0.09 -6.58 -17.84
CA GLY A 200 -0.33 -5.47 -18.69
C GLY A 200 -1.34 -5.95 -19.72
N ILE A 201 -2.57 -5.45 -19.62
CA ILE A 201 -3.69 -5.83 -20.48
C ILE A 201 -3.87 -4.76 -21.54
N ARG A 202 -3.53 -5.11 -22.78
CA ARG A 202 -3.68 -4.19 -23.92
C ARG A 202 -5.14 -3.89 -24.20
N ASP A 203 -5.48 -2.62 -24.22
CA ASP A 203 -6.81 -2.12 -24.55
C ASP A 203 -7.07 -2.16 -26.06
N THR A 204 -7.40 -3.36 -26.54
CA THR A 204 -7.70 -3.64 -27.95
C THR A 204 -9.19 -3.51 -28.26
N PRO A 205 -9.57 -3.08 -29.47
CA PRO A 205 -10.98 -3.04 -29.91
C PRO A 205 -11.66 -4.41 -29.80
N ILE A 206 -12.95 -4.39 -29.48
CA ILE A 206 -13.79 -5.59 -29.44
C ILE A 206 -14.16 -5.98 -30.87
N THR A 207 -13.94 -7.24 -31.23
CA THR A 207 -14.29 -7.81 -32.54
C THR A 207 -14.92 -9.19 -32.36
N GLU A 208 -15.48 -9.79 -33.41
CA GLU A 208 -15.97 -11.19 -33.34
C GLU A 208 -14.84 -12.16 -32.98
N ALA A 209 -13.63 -11.90 -33.48
CA ALA A 209 -12.45 -12.69 -33.14
C ALA A 209 -12.00 -12.41 -31.70
N ASP A 210 -12.02 -11.15 -31.25
CA ASP A 210 -11.61 -10.68 -29.93
C ASP A 210 -12.81 -10.09 -29.15
N PRO A 211 -13.73 -10.92 -28.62
CA PRO A 211 -15.00 -10.46 -28.03
C PRO A 211 -14.96 -9.84 -26.60
N PHE A 212 -13.83 -9.80 -25.89
CA PHE A 212 -13.78 -9.40 -24.47
C PHE A 212 -13.10 -8.05 -24.30
N SER A 213 -13.76 -7.12 -23.60
CA SER A 213 -13.16 -5.82 -23.24
C SER A 213 -11.92 -6.00 -22.35
N ALA A 214 -11.08 -4.96 -22.26
CA ALA A 214 -9.94 -4.97 -21.35
C ALA A 214 -10.38 -5.15 -19.88
N ASP A 215 -11.51 -4.56 -19.49
CA ASP A 215 -12.09 -4.73 -18.15
C ASP A 215 -12.53 -6.16 -17.84
N VAL A 216 -13.18 -6.85 -18.78
CA VAL A 216 -13.55 -8.27 -18.60
C VAL A 216 -12.32 -9.13 -18.43
N ARG A 217 -11.30 -8.91 -19.28
CA ARG A 217 -10.02 -9.62 -19.20
C ARG A 217 -9.31 -9.35 -17.88
N LYS A 218 -9.34 -8.11 -17.40
CA LYS A 218 -8.78 -7.71 -16.11
C LYS A 218 -9.45 -8.46 -14.96
N ARG A 219 -10.78 -8.40 -14.88
CA ARG A 219 -11.54 -9.07 -13.81
C ARG A 219 -11.36 -10.59 -13.84
N MET A 220 -11.27 -11.20 -15.02
CA MET A 220 -10.97 -12.64 -15.16
C MET A 220 -9.62 -13.00 -14.55
N ILE A 221 -8.58 -12.20 -14.85
CA ILE A 221 -7.22 -12.43 -14.33
C ILE A 221 -7.18 -12.18 -12.82
N GLU A 222 -7.80 -11.10 -12.33
CA GLU A 222 -7.91 -10.80 -10.90
C GLU A 222 -8.66 -11.90 -10.14
N HIS A 223 -9.72 -12.45 -10.71
CA HIS A 223 -10.44 -13.59 -10.14
C HIS A 223 -9.54 -14.85 -10.08
N ARG A 224 -8.83 -15.16 -11.17
CA ARG A 224 -7.95 -16.33 -11.23
C ARG A 224 -6.83 -16.29 -10.20
N TYR A 225 -6.19 -15.13 -10.05
CA TYR A 225 -5.02 -14.93 -9.20
C TYR A 225 -5.36 -14.25 -7.86
N ALA A 226 -6.63 -14.30 -7.43
CA ALA A 226 -7.04 -13.75 -6.15
C ALA A 226 -6.22 -14.38 -5.00
N GLY A 227 -5.49 -13.54 -4.27
CA GLY A 227 -4.60 -13.94 -3.17
C GLY A 227 -3.15 -14.23 -3.56
N GLU A 228 -2.79 -14.11 -4.84
CA GLU A 228 -1.42 -14.27 -5.35
C GLU A 228 -0.75 -12.88 -5.57
N ASP A 229 0.58 -12.80 -5.70
CA ASP A 229 1.30 -11.52 -5.89
C ASP A 229 1.26 -11.05 -7.36
N VAL A 230 0.04 -10.93 -7.88
CA VAL A 230 -0.30 -10.50 -9.23
C VAL A 230 -1.01 -9.15 -9.19
N GLU A 231 -0.47 -8.16 -9.88
CA GLU A 231 -1.11 -6.86 -10.11
C GLU A 231 -1.52 -6.76 -11.58
N THR A 232 -2.72 -6.25 -11.85
CA THR A 232 -3.20 -6.04 -13.23
C THR A 232 -3.29 -4.55 -13.55
N LEU A 233 -2.95 -4.18 -14.78
CA LEU A 233 -3.13 -2.82 -15.29
C LEU A 233 -3.67 -2.88 -16.71
N ILE A 234 -4.65 -2.04 -17.02
CA ILE A 234 -5.06 -1.80 -18.40
C ILE A 234 -4.07 -0.79 -18.98
N MET A 235 -3.48 -1.14 -20.12
CA MET A 235 -2.54 -0.29 -20.84
C MET A 235 -3.10 0.06 -22.22
N PRO A 236 -2.69 1.21 -22.79
CA PRO A 236 -2.98 1.50 -24.19
C PRO A 236 -2.58 0.35 -25.09
N ASP A 237 -3.25 0.21 -26.23
CA ASP A 237 -2.77 -0.73 -27.23
C ASP A 237 -1.37 -0.32 -27.71
N ILE A 238 -0.44 -1.28 -27.78
CA ILE A 238 0.96 -1.01 -28.10
C ILE A 238 1.39 -1.74 -29.37
N GLU A 239 2.16 -1.03 -30.20
CA GLU A 239 2.78 -1.58 -31.42
C GLU A 239 4.11 -2.25 -31.13
N ALA A 240 4.94 -1.66 -30.26
CA ALA A 240 6.28 -2.14 -29.96
C ALA A 240 6.70 -1.78 -28.53
N ILE A 241 7.64 -2.57 -27.98
CA ILE A 241 8.39 -2.24 -26.76
C ILE A 241 9.83 -1.91 -27.17
N SER A 242 10.21 -0.64 -27.04
CA SER A 242 11.58 -0.18 -27.27
C SER A 242 12.30 0.03 -25.94
N TYR A 243 13.56 -0.40 -25.83
CA TYR A 243 14.37 -0.28 -24.63
C TYR A 243 15.77 0.27 -24.93
N GLY A 244 16.32 1.04 -23.99
CA GLY A 244 17.61 1.72 -24.13
C GLY A 244 18.82 0.92 -23.61
N ARG A 245 19.95 1.60 -23.43
CA ARG A 245 21.14 1.03 -22.79
C ARG A 245 21.02 1.11 -21.26
N LYS A 246 21.46 0.06 -20.56
CA LYS A 246 21.50 -0.01 -19.09
C LYS A 246 20.13 0.24 -18.41
N VAL A 247 19.07 -0.33 -18.97
CA VAL A 247 17.68 -0.12 -18.50
C VAL A 247 17.37 -0.69 -17.11
N GLY A 248 18.27 -1.49 -16.53
CA GLY A 248 18.09 -2.01 -15.16
C GLY A 248 17.12 -3.19 -15.02
N TYR A 249 16.56 -3.67 -16.14
CA TYR A 249 15.77 -4.90 -16.25
C TYR A 249 16.25 -5.77 -17.42
N GLN A 250 15.81 -7.02 -17.46
CA GLN A 250 16.08 -7.96 -18.54
C GLN A 250 14.83 -8.15 -19.40
N VAL A 251 15.03 -8.40 -20.69
CA VAL A 251 13.98 -8.84 -21.61
C VAL A 251 14.14 -10.36 -21.77
N ARG A 252 13.09 -11.12 -21.45
CA ARG A 252 13.07 -12.58 -21.54
C ARG A 252 12.01 -13.00 -22.56
N GLU A 253 12.38 -13.91 -23.44
CA GLU A 253 11.44 -14.64 -24.29
C GLU A 253 11.24 -16.03 -23.68
N ALA A 254 10.01 -16.52 -23.63
CA ALA A 254 9.70 -17.84 -23.09
C ALA A 254 9.84 -18.88 -24.21
N ASP A 255 11.00 -19.51 -24.29
CA ASP A 255 11.37 -20.51 -25.30
C ASP A 255 11.22 -21.97 -24.82
N ASP A 256 10.90 -22.16 -23.54
CA ASP A 256 10.82 -23.44 -22.83
C ASP A 256 9.38 -23.86 -22.45
N ILE A 257 8.37 -23.28 -23.11
CA ILE A 257 6.97 -23.67 -22.92
C ILE A 257 6.79 -25.13 -23.37
N PRO A 258 6.27 -26.04 -22.52
CA PRO A 258 6.01 -27.42 -22.92
C PRO A 258 5.18 -27.51 -24.19
N SER A 259 5.57 -28.37 -25.13
CA SER A 259 4.94 -28.46 -26.47
C SER A 259 3.43 -28.74 -26.42
N GLU A 260 2.97 -29.48 -25.40
CA GLU A 260 1.55 -29.77 -25.14
C GLU A 260 0.75 -28.51 -24.76
N LEU A 261 1.38 -27.56 -24.04
CA LEU A 261 0.80 -26.27 -23.72
C LEU A 261 0.86 -25.28 -24.90
N PHE A 262 1.83 -25.46 -25.81
CA PHE A 262 1.94 -24.64 -27.02
C PHE A 262 0.81 -24.91 -28.03
N SER A 263 0.26 -26.13 -28.04
CA SER A 263 -0.94 -26.45 -28.84
C SER A 263 -2.23 -25.82 -28.32
N VAL A 264 -2.21 -25.24 -27.11
CA VAL A 264 -3.34 -24.53 -26.51
C VAL A 264 -3.44 -23.11 -27.08
N SER A 265 -4.13 -22.97 -28.21
CA SER A 265 -4.38 -21.65 -28.81
C SER A 265 -5.64 -21.00 -28.24
N ALA A 266 -5.57 -19.68 -28.02
CA ALA A 266 -6.73 -18.85 -27.70
C ALA A 266 -7.88 -19.02 -28.71
N THR A 267 -7.56 -19.28 -29.98
CA THR A 267 -8.53 -19.54 -31.05
C THR A 267 -9.37 -20.79 -30.79
N GLY A 268 -8.78 -21.86 -30.24
CA GLY A 268 -9.49 -23.08 -29.89
C GLY A 268 -10.47 -22.90 -28.72
N VAL A 269 -10.08 -22.10 -27.71
CA VAL A 269 -10.95 -21.80 -26.56
C VAL A 269 -12.15 -20.95 -26.97
N ARG A 270 -11.95 -19.97 -27.87
CA ARG A 270 -13.04 -19.14 -28.42
C ARG A 270 -14.07 -19.95 -29.22
N GLY A 271 -13.66 -21.10 -29.76
CA GLY A 271 -14.53 -22.02 -30.51
C GLY A 271 -15.23 -23.09 -29.64
N GLY A 272 -15.21 -22.97 -28.31
CA GLY A 272 -15.90 -23.87 -27.39
C GLY A 272 -15.06 -25.04 -26.86
N ASN A 273 -13.74 -25.07 -27.11
CA ASN A 273 -12.86 -26.04 -26.45
C ASN A 273 -12.40 -25.53 -25.08
N HIS A 274 -13.27 -25.70 -24.10
CA HIS A 274 -13.07 -25.27 -22.71
C HIS A 274 -12.04 -26.11 -21.93
N ALA A 275 -11.54 -27.23 -22.48
CA ALA A 275 -10.54 -28.09 -21.82
C ALA A 275 -9.20 -27.38 -21.53
N ASN A 276 -9.02 -26.20 -22.11
CA ASN A 276 -7.78 -25.44 -22.17
C ASN A 276 -7.76 -24.20 -21.26
N VAL A 277 -8.72 -24.09 -20.35
CA VAL A 277 -8.79 -23.05 -19.32
C VAL A 277 -8.89 -23.68 -17.94
N SER A 278 -8.37 -23.01 -16.91
CA SER A 278 -8.47 -23.51 -15.55
C SER A 278 -9.91 -23.45 -15.01
N ALA A 279 -10.20 -24.26 -13.99
CA ALA A 279 -11.51 -24.27 -13.33
C ALA A 279 -11.93 -22.89 -12.80
N LYS A 280 -10.99 -22.09 -12.28
CA LYS A 280 -11.25 -20.72 -11.83
C LYS A 280 -11.61 -19.78 -13.00
N VAL A 281 -11.00 -19.97 -14.17
CA VAL A 281 -11.37 -19.18 -15.35
C VAL A 281 -12.74 -19.63 -15.86
N MET A 282 -13.03 -20.93 -15.92
CA MET A 282 -14.36 -21.45 -16.24
C MET A 282 -15.44 -20.87 -15.33
N GLU A 283 -15.22 -20.92 -14.03
CA GLU A 283 -16.12 -20.37 -13.01
C GLU A 283 -16.42 -18.89 -13.27
N PHE A 284 -15.38 -18.07 -13.50
CA PHE A 284 -15.56 -16.65 -13.82
C PHE A 284 -16.40 -16.45 -15.09
N MET A 285 -16.11 -17.21 -16.15
CA MET A 285 -16.78 -17.05 -17.45
C MET A 285 -18.27 -17.41 -17.37
N ILE A 286 -18.62 -18.43 -16.59
CA ILE A 286 -20.01 -18.81 -16.31
C ILE A 286 -20.70 -17.75 -15.43
N GLN A 287 -20.04 -17.28 -14.36
CA GLN A 287 -20.58 -16.24 -13.47
C GLN A 287 -20.89 -14.93 -14.20
N GLU A 288 -20.09 -14.58 -15.20
CA GLU A 288 -20.29 -13.40 -16.05
C GLU A 288 -21.31 -13.63 -17.19
N GLY A 289 -21.89 -14.83 -17.30
CA GLY A 289 -22.84 -15.19 -18.36
C GLY A 289 -22.22 -15.21 -19.76
N ILE A 290 -20.90 -15.40 -19.84
CA ILE A 290 -20.16 -15.46 -21.10
C ILE A 290 -20.23 -16.87 -21.69
N TRP A 291 -20.16 -17.89 -20.83
CA TRP A 291 -20.32 -19.30 -21.17
C TRP A 291 -21.52 -19.90 -20.43
N ASP A 292 -22.12 -20.91 -21.05
CA ASP A 292 -23.21 -21.67 -20.45
C ASP A 292 -22.66 -22.66 -19.39
N ASP A 293 -23.48 -23.02 -18.40
CA ASP A 293 -23.21 -24.16 -17.51
C ASP A 293 -23.26 -25.45 -18.35
N GLU A 294 -22.10 -26.07 -18.59
CA GLU A 294 -21.97 -27.39 -19.24
C GLU A 294 -22.17 -28.56 -18.25
#